data_AF-A0A918FA61-F1
#
_entry.id   AF-A0A918FA61-F1
#
_cell.length_a   1.000
_cell.length_b   1.000
_cell.length_c   1.000
_cell.angle_alpha   90.00
_cell.angle_beta   90.00
_cell.angle_gamma   90.00
#
_symmetry.space_group_name_H-M   'P 1'
#
loop_
_entity.id
_entity.type
_entity.pdbx_description
1 polymer ?
#
loop_
_entity_poly.entity_id
_entity_poly.type
_entity_poly.pdbx_seq_one_letter_code
_entity_poly.pdbx_strand_id
1 'polypeptide(L)' 'MLQLFGEFEWEMIRERTRVGLKTARVQGQGGGRQSIFSSQRLAELVRSVQEARCNTAAPARWSQIHLTTASRLMVPQTYR' A
#
# COMPACT_ATOMS: atom_id res chain seq x y z
N MET A 1 -8.11 -27.65 29.88
CA MET A 1 -8.98 -26.55 30.37
C MET A 1 -8.33 -25.19 30.16
N LEU A 2 -7.18 -24.87 30.79
CA LEU A 2 -6.53 -23.54 30.69
C LEU A 2 -6.18 -23.05 29.27
N GLN A 3 -5.79 -23.96 28.37
CA GLN A 3 -5.36 -23.59 27.03
C GLN A 3 -6.51 -23.06 26.14
N LEU A 4 -7.70 -23.63 26.29
CA LEU A 4 -8.92 -23.18 25.58
C LEU A 4 -9.35 -21.77 25.99
N PHE A 5 -9.19 -21.42 27.26
CA PHE A 5 -9.52 -20.06 27.74
C PHE A 5 -8.55 -19.02 27.20
N GLY A 6 -7.26 -19.35 27.14
CA GLY A 6 -6.28 -18.49 26.49
C GLY A 6 -6.65 -18.22 25.04
N GLU A 7 -6.88 -19.26 24.24
CA GLU A 7 -7.26 -19.09 22.82
C GLU A 7 -8.53 -18.25 22.62
N PHE A 8 -9.53 -18.43 23.49
CA PHE A 8 -10.76 -17.65 23.46
C PHE A 8 -10.54 -16.16 23.76
N GLU A 9 -9.74 -15.83 24.76
CA GLU A 9 -9.41 -14.44 25.10
C GLU A 9 -8.68 -13.74 23.95
N TRP A 10 -7.72 -14.43 23.32
CA TRP A 10 -7.01 -13.90 22.15
C TRP A 10 -7.94 -13.66 20.96
N GLU A 11 -8.86 -14.58 20.70
CA GLU A 11 -9.81 -14.41 19.59
C GLU A 11 -10.82 -13.30 19.87
N MET A 12 -11.21 -13.09 21.13
CA MET A 12 -12.05 -11.97 21.54
C MET A 12 -11.35 -10.62 21.31
N ILE A 13 -10.06 -10.51 21.63
CA ILE A 13 -9.26 -9.31 21.37
C ILE A 13 -9.17 -9.05 19.86
N ARG A 14 -8.88 -10.09 19.06
CA ARG A 14 -8.84 -9.99 17.59
C ARG A 14 -10.17 -9.53 17.01
N GLU A 15 -11.28 -10.10 17.48
CA GLU A 15 -12.59 -9.75 16.96
C GLU A 15 -12.95 -8.30 17.28
N ARG A 16 -12.65 -7.83 18.51
CA ARG A 16 -12.82 -6.42 18.88
C ARG A 16 -11.97 -5.51 18.00
N THR A 17 -10.70 -5.82 17.78
CA THR A 17 -9.82 -5.04 16.90
C THR A 17 -10.32 -5.04 15.45
N ARG A 18 -10.80 -6.19 14.95
CA ARG A 18 -11.34 -6.34 13.60
C ARG A 18 -12.59 -5.47 13.40
N VAL A 19 -13.50 -5.44 14.38
CA VAL A 19 -14.68 -4.56 14.35
C VAL A 19 -14.26 -3.10 14.35
N GLY A 20 -13.30 -2.70 15.21
CA GLY A 20 -12.77 -1.33 15.23
C GLY A 20 -12.14 -0.91 13.90
N LEU A 21 -11.33 -1.78 13.28
CA LEU A 21 -10.72 -1.52 11.97
C LEU A 21 -11.78 -1.42 10.85
N LYS A 22 -12.86 -2.22 10.92
CA LYS A 22 -13.99 -2.09 9.97
C LYS A 22 -14.64 -0.71 10.11
N THR A 23 -14.93 -0.27 11.33
CA THR A 23 -15.51 1.06 11.58
C THR A 23 -14.61 2.18 11.09
N ALA A 24 -13.29 2.10 11.35
CA ALA A 24 -12.32 3.08 10.87
C ALA A 24 -12.26 3.15 9.33
N ARG A 25 -12.33 2.00 8.64
CA ARG A 25 -12.41 1.94 7.18
C ARG A 25 -13.67 2.61 6.63
N VAL A 26 -14.83 2.40 7.26
CA VAL A 26 -16.09 3.06 6.88
C VAL A 26 -15.98 4.59 7.03
N GLN A 27 -15.25 5.05 8.04
CA GLN A 27 -14.94 6.47 8.25
C GLN A 27 -13.87 7.03 7.31
N GLY A 28 -13.36 6.24 6.36
CA GLY A 28 -12.34 6.67 5.40
C GLY A 28 -10.92 6.67 5.95
N GLN A 29 -10.69 6.18 7.18
CA GLN A 29 -9.34 6.02 7.72
C GLN A 29 -8.68 4.78 7.12
N GLY A 30 -7.96 4.99 6.02
CA GLY A 30 -7.16 3.96 5.38
C GLY A 30 -5.94 3.61 6.25
N GLY A 31 -5.96 2.43 6.87
CA GLY A 31 -4.78 1.88 7.54
C GLY A 31 -3.69 1.46 6.54
N GLY A 32 -2.49 1.14 7.06
CA GLY A 32 -1.34 0.70 6.27
C GLY A 32 -0.24 1.76 6.17
N ARG A 33 0.79 1.47 5.38
CA ARG A 33 1.91 2.39 5.17
C ARG A 33 1.48 3.51 4.23
N GLN A 34 1.61 4.76 4.69
CA GLN A 34 1.43 5.92 3.82
C GLN A 34 2.44 5.87 2.66
N SER A 35 1.96 6.22 1.46
CA SER A 35 2.85 6.37 0.30
C SER A 35 3.88 7.46 0.61
N ILE A 36 5.16 7.15 0.37
CA ILE A 36 6.25 8.15 0.42
C ILE A 36 6.11 9.16 -0.74
N PHE A 37 5.44 8.75 -1.82
CA PHE A 37 5.28 9.62 -2.98
C PHE A 37 4.06 10.52 -2.82
N SER A 38 4.28 11.84 -2.95
CA SER A 38 3.24 12.82 -3.23
C SER A 38 2.54 12.48 -4.55
N SER A 39 1.25 12.82 -4.65
CA SER A 39 0.44 12.64 -5.87
C SER A 39 1.06 13.32 -7.09
N GLN A 40 1.63 14.51 -6.92
CA GLN A 40 2.33 15.24 -7.98
C GLN A 40 3.56 14.47 -8.48
N ARG A 41 4.37 13.96 -7.54
CA ARG A 41 5.59 13.20 -7.85
C ARG A 41 5.26 11.87 -8.54
N LEU A 42 4.14 11.23 -8.19
CA LEU A 42 3.65 10.04 -8.88
C LEU A 42 3.23 10.37 -10.32
N ALA A 43 2.50 11.47 -10.52
CA ALA A 43 2.06 11.89 -11.85
C ALA A 43 3.25 12.21 -12.76
N GLU A 44 4.26 12.92 -12.25
CA GLU A 44 5.51 13.20 -12.98
C GLU A 44 6.27 11.92 -13.34
N LEU A 45 6.34 10.95 -12.42
CA LEU A 45 6.99 9.67 -12.67
C LEU A 45 6.24 8.84 -13.73
N VAL A 46 4.91 8.80 -13.68
CA VAL A 46 4.09 8.09 -14.67
C VAL A 46 4.23 8.77 -16.04
N ARG A 47 4.20 10.11 -16.08
CA ARG A 47 4.35 10.87 -17.33
C ARG A 47 5.73 10.64 -17.96
N SER A 48 6.80 10.72 -17.17
CA SER A 48 8.17 10.50 -17.68
C SER A 48 8.38 9.08 -18.20
N VAL A 49 7.75 8.08 -17.57
CA VAL A 49 7.73 6.69 -18.04
C VAL A 49 7.00 6.55 -19.38
N GLN A 50 5.84 7.20 -19.53
CA GLN A 50 5.05 7.15 -20.76
C GLN A 50 5.76 7.86 -21.93
N GLU A 51 6.40 9.00 -21.66
CA GLU A 51 7.19 9.76 -22.62
C GLU A 51 8.47 9.01 -23.02
N ALA A 52 9.14 8.37 -22.06
CA ALA A 52 10.29 7.50 -22.30
C ALA A 52 9.82 6.11 -22.77
N ARG A 53 9.16 6.07 -23.95
CA ARG A 53 8.46 4.94 -24.62
C ARG A 53 8.90 3.49 -24.34
N CYS A 54 10.10 3.17 -23.87
CA CYS A 54 10.54 1.79 -23.62
C CYS A 54 11.55 1.56 -22.47
N ASN A 55 11.92 2.52 -21.61
CA ASN A 55 12.98 2.28 -20.62
C ASN A 55 12.60 2.63 -19.18
N THR A 56 12.24 1.60 -18.41
CA THR A 56 11.92 1.66 -16.97
C THR A 56 13.11 2.06 -16.09
N ALA A 57 14.35 1.95 -16.59
CA ALA A 57 15.55 2.28 -15.84
C ALA A 57 15.85 3.79 -15.81
N ALA A 58 15.47 4.54 -16.86
CA ALA A 58 15.72 5.98 -16.92
C ALA A 58 14.97 6.78 -15.82
N PRO A 59 13.66 6.58 -15.61
CA PRO A 59 12.91 7.25 -14.55
C PRO A 59 13.12 6.63 -13.16
N ALA A 60 13.86 5.52 -13.00
CA ALA A 60 14.28 5.01 -11.70
C ALA A 60 15.61 5.62 -11.23
N ARG A 61 16.53 5.87 -12.17
CA ARG A 61 17.86 6.45 -11.93
C ARG A 61 17.77 7.90 -11.43
N TRP A 62 16.89 8.72 -12.00
CA TRP A 62 16.74 10.12 -11.59
C TRP A 62 15.99 10.30 -10.26
N SER A 63 15.21 9.29 -9.83
CA SER A 63 14.26 9.41 -8.72
C SER A 63 14.74 8.73 -7.45
N GLN A 64 15.91 8.06 -7.48
CA GLN A 64 16.42 7.25 -6.36
C GLN A 64 15.40 6.20 -5.89
N ILE A 65 14.59 5.66 -6.81
CA ILE A 65 13.60 4.62 -6.52
C ILE A 65 14.13 3.29 -7.07
N HIS A 66 13.93 2.21 -6.32
CA HIS A 66 14.27 0.87 -6.80
C HIS A 66 13.43 0.45 -8.01
N LEU A 67 14.01 -0.29 -8.96
CA LEU A 67 13.35 -0.75 -10.20
C LEU A 67 12.04 -1.50 -9.95
N THR A 68 11.95 -2.28 -8.87
CA THR A 68 10.71 -2.99 -8.50
C THR A 68 9.58 -2.03 -8.15
N THR A 69 9.87 -0.92 -7.48
CA THR A 69 8.87 0.11 -7.17
C THR A 69 8.45 0.83 -8.44
N ALA A 70 9.38 1.16 -9.34
CA ALA A 70 9.07 1.74 -10.64
C ALA A 70 8.19 0.81 -11.49
N SER A 71 8.52 -0.48 -11.55
CA SER A 71 7.72 -1.50 -12.24
C SER A 71 6.31 -1.65 -11.67
N ARG A 72 6.15 -1.63 -10.34
CA ARG A 72 4.82 -1.69 -9.68
C ARG A 72 3.93 -0.49 -9.98
N LEU A 73 4.51 0.69 -10.23
CA LEU A 73 3.76 1.88 -10.61
C LEU A 73 3.24 1.83 -12.05
N MET A 74 3.86 1.03 -12.91
CA MET A 74 3.44 0.86 -14.32
C MET A 74 2.31 -0.15 -14.49
N VAL A 75 2.23 -1.14 -13.60
CA VAL A 75 1.09 -2.06 -13.58
C VAL A 75 -0.12 -1.26 -13.09
N PRO A 76 -1.24 -1.22 -13.83
CA PRO A 76 -2.45 -0.57 -13.35
C PRO A 76 -2.80 -1.21 -12.01
N GLN A 77 -2.87 -0.37 -10.97
CA GLN A 77 -3.19 -0.76 -9.60
C GLN A 77 -4.67 -1.18 -9.56
N THR A 78 -4.99 -2.33 -10.16
CA THR A 78 -6.36 -2.80 -10.43
C THR A 78 -6.94 -3.54 -9.22
N TYR A 79 -6.48 -3.18 -8.02
CA TYR A 79 -7.05 -3.65 -6.77
C TYR A 79 -7.10 -2.47 -5.81
N ARG A 80 -8.24 -1.78 -5.81
CA ARG A 80 -8.71 -1.04 -4.65
C ARG A 80 -10.22 -0.97 -4.63
#